data_AF-E9RJ07-F1
#
_entry.id   AF-E9RJ07-F1
#
_cell.length_a   1.000
_cell.length_b   1.000
_cell.length_c   1.000
_cell.angle_alpha   90.00
_cell.angle_beta   90.00
_cell.angle_gamma   90.00
#
_symmetry.space_group_name_H-M   'P 1'
#
loop_
_entity.id
_entity.type
_entity.pdbx_description
1 polymer ?
#
loop_
_entity_poly.entity_id
_entity_poly.type
_entity_poly.pdbx_seq_one_letter_code
_entity_poly.pdbx_strand_id
1 'polypeptide(L)' 'MNKDGPVVKVKVTPKQLHSMIHKRQARLPLGYQVTKGGKFDAYCDQKSLLHQFVIKNFTIKNNHILVKFTS' A
#
# COMPACT_ATOMS: atom_id res chain seq x y z
N MET A 1 -23.91 5.16 -7.06
CA MET A 1 -22.64 4.83 -7.75
C MET A 1 -21.57 4.65 -6.70
N ASN A 2 -21.09 3.42 -6.50
CA ASN A 2 -19.96 3.14 -5.62
C ASN A 2 -18.74 3.85 -6.21
N LYS A 3 -18.38 5.01 -5.66
CA LYS A 3 -17.07 5.60 -5.88
C LYS A 3 -16.10 4.73 -5.09
N ASP A 4 -15.62 3.65 -5.71
CA ASP A 4 -14.39 3.01 -5.27
C ASP A 4 -13.35 4.13 -5.16
N GLY A 5 -13.06 4.54 -3.93
CA GLY A 5 -12.04 5.55 -3.68
C GLY A 5 -10.71 5.11 -4.32
N PRO A 6 -9.75 6.01 -4.54
CA PRO A 6 -8.49 5.65 -5.16
C PRO A 6 -7.85 4.47 -4.42
N VAL A 7 -7.78 3.32 -5.10
CA VAL A 7 -7.17 2.09 -4.58
C VAL A 7 -5.83 1.89 -5.27
N VAL A 8 -4.76 1.92 -4.48
CA VAL A 8 -3.42 1.60 -4.96
C VAL A 8 -3.24 0.09 -4.95
N LYS A 9 -3.07 -0.53 -6.12
CA LYS A 9 -2.86 -1.98 -6.26
C LYS A 9 -1.39 -2.27 -6.55
N VAL A 10 -0.75 -3.09 -5.73
CA VAL A 10 0.68 -3.43 -5.87
C VAL A 10 0.91 -4.92 -5.69
N LYS A 11 1.64 -5.50 -6.64
CA LYS A 11 2.14 -6.87 -6.53
C LYS A 11 3.37 -6.89 -5.63
N VAL A 12 3.38 -7.77 -4.63
CA VAL A 12 4.42 -7.88 -3.61
C VAL A 12 4.87 -9.32 -3.42
N THR A 13 6.12 -9.49 -3.02
CA THR A 13 6.63 -10.80 -2.57
C THR A 13 6.11 -11.12 -1.17
N PRO A 14 6.12 -12.41 -0.74
CA PRO A 14 5.72 -12.79 0.62
C PRO A 14 6.51 -12.08 1.71
N LYS A 15 7.82 -11.84 1.51
CA LYS A 15 8.68 -11.12 2.45
C LYS A 15 8.27 -9.65 2.58
N GLN A 16 7.96 -9.00 1.46
CA GLN A 16 7.47 -7.62 1.46
C GLN A 16 6.11 -7.52 2.13
N LEU A 17 5.18 -8.42 1.78
CA LEU A 17 3.85 -8.45 2.40
C LEU A 17 3.94 -8.62 3.92
N HIS A 18 4.75 -9.58 4.38
CA HIS A 18 4.99 -9.78 5.80
C HIS A 18 5.57 -8.53 6.46
N SER A 19 6.59 -7.90 5.85
CA SER A 19 7.14 -6.64 6.35
C SER A 19 6.11 -5.50 6.38
N MET A 20 5.20 -5.43 5.42
CA MET A 20 4.16 -4.39 5.36
C MET A 20 3.12 -4.59 6.45
N ILE A 21 2.73 -5.84 6.72
CA ILE A 21 1.83 -6.20 7.83
C ILE A 21 2.46 -5.82 9.17
N HIS A 22 3.72 -6.22 9.41
CA HIS A 22 4.38 -5.96 10.70
C HIS A 22 4.80 -4.50 10.91
N LYS A 23 5.37 -3.84 9.90
CA LYS A 23 5.85 -2.46 10.03
C LYS A 23 4.77 -1.42 9.75
N ARG A 24 3.58 -1.84 9.29
CA ARG A 24 2.46 -0.98 8.88
C ARG A 24 2.90 0.14 7.93
N GLN A 25 3.80 -0.16 7.00
CA GLN A 25 4.29 0.81 6.02
C GLN A 25 4.74 0.15 4.72
N ALA A 26 4.71 0.91 3.62
CA ALA A 26 5.18 0.52 2.31
C ALA A 26 5.99 1.64 1.65
N ARG A 27 6.88 1.27 0.73
CA ARG A 27 7.58 2.20 -0.15
C ARG A 27 7.03 2.04 -1.54
N LEU A 28 6.60 3.13 -2.15
CA LEU A 28 6.12 3.18 -3.52
C LEU A 28 7.02 4.05 -4.38
N PRO A 29 7.17 3.72 -5.67
CA PRO A 29 7.79 4.65 -6.61
C PRO A 29 7.02 5.97 -6.66
N LEU A 30 7.69 7.02 -7.11
CA LEU A 30 7.01 8.25 -7.49
C LEU A 30 6.06 7.98 -8.67
N GLY A 31 4.99 8.77 -8.80
CA GLY A 31 3.97 8.60 -9.85
C GLY A 31 2.73 7.82 -9.41
N TYR A 32 2.75 7.17 -8.25
CA TYR A 32 1.53 6.59 -7.66
C TYR A 32 0.66 7.67 -7.03
N GLN A 33 -0.64 7.66 -7.34
CA GLN A 33 -1.61 8.52 -6.68
C GLN A 33 -1.98 7.92 -5.32
N VAL A 34 -1.50 8.54 -4.24
CA VAL A 34 -1.73 8.10 -2.86
C VAL A 34 -2.56 9.16 -2.15
N THR A 35 -3.63 8.74 -1.47
CA THR A 35 -4.52 9.64 -0.73
C THR A 35 -4.69 9.14 0.70
N LYS A 36 -4.68 10.05 1.67
CA LYS A 36 -4.99 9.73 3.07
C LYS A 36 -6.42 9.20 3.18
N GLY A 37 -6.61 8.10 3.89
CA GLY A 37 -7.88 7.36 3.96
C GLY A 37 -8.15 6.48 2.73
N GLY A 38 -7.29 6.52 1.71
CA GLY A 38 -7.36 5.65 0.55
C GLY A 38 -7.02 4.19 0.90
N LYS A 39 -7.37 3.29 -0.01
CA LYS A 39 -7.10 1.86 0.14
C LYS A 39 -5.80 1.48 -0.58
N PHE A 40 -5.09 0.53 0.00
CA PHE A 40 -3.88 -0.04 -0.57
C PHE A 40 -4.01 -1.56 -0.60
N ASP A 41 -4.05 -2.14 -1.79
CA ASP A 41 -4.16 -3.58 -2.01
C ASP A 41 -2.78 -4.16 -2.33
N ALA A 42 -2.27 -5.00 -1.43
CA ALA A 42 -1.06 -5.76 -1.61
C ALA A 42 -1.41 -7.19 -2.08
N TYR A 43 -1.13 -7.49 -3.34
CA TYR A 43 -1.36 -8.82 -3.90
C TYR A 43 -0.06 -9.64 -3.94
N CYS A 44 -0.11 -10.87 -3.43
CA CYS A 44 1.03 -11.79 -3.37
C CYS A 44 0.68 -13.08 -4.09
N ASP A 45 1.08 -13.20 -5.37
CA ASP A 45 0.82 -14.35 -6.24
C ASP A 45 1.31 -15.67 -5.63
N GLN A 46 2.49 -15.67 -5.01
CA GLN A 46 3.10 -16.89 -4.44
C GLN A 46 2.29 -17.50 -3.28
N LYS A 47 1.41 -16.71 -2.65
CA LYS A 47 0.53 -17.17 -1.57
C LYS A 47 -0.95 -17.10 -1.97
N SER A 48 -1.24 -16.72 -3.23
CA SER A 48 -2.59 -16.38 -3.70
C SER A 48 -3.35 -15.49 -2.71
N LEU A 49 -2.66 -14.51 -2.12
CA LEU A 49 -3.18 -13.71 -1.01
C LEU A 49 -3.29 -12.23 -1.40
N LEU A 50 -4.45 -11.64 -1.13
CA LEU A 50 -4.68 -10.20 -1.16
C LEU A 50 -4.77 -9.68 0.26
N HIS A 51 -4.03 -8.63 0.58
CA HIS A 51 -4.16 -7.91 1.85
C HIS A 51 -4.44 -6.44 1.60
N GLN A 52 -5.56 -5.94 2.12
CA GLN A 52 -5.95 -4.55 2.00
C GLN A 52 -5.54 -3.77 3.25
N PHE A 53 -4.91 -2.62 3.04
CA PHE A 53 -4.55 -1.65 4.08
C PHE A 53 -5.28 -0.33 3.86
N VAL A 54 -5.49 0.42 4.94
CA VAL A 54 -5.97 1.81 4.87
C VAL A 54 -4.80 2.75 5.08
N ILE A 55 -4.65 3.72 4.20
CA ILE A 55 -3.55 4.69 4.24
C ILE A 55 -3.82 5.70 5.35
N LYS A 56 -3.01 5.68 6.41
CA LYS A 56 -3.08 6.65 7.51
C LYS A 56 -2.46 7.99 7.14
N ASN A 57 -1.28 7.94 6.52
CA ASN A 57 -0.57 9.10 5.96
C ASN A 57 0.49 8.64 4.96
N PHE A 58 1.08 9.60 4.26
CA PHE A 58 2.21 9.35 3.37
C PHE A 58 3.15 10.55 3.37
N THR A 59 4.41 10.31 3.01
CA THR A 59 5.43 11.34 2.84
C THR A 59 6.14 11.08 1.53
N ILE A 60 6.20 12.10 0.67
CA ILE A 60 6.96 12.06 -0.57
C ILE A 60 8.41 12.38 -0.22
N LYS A 61 9.32 11.45 -0.52
CA LYS A 61 10.78 11.65 -0.45
C LYS A 61 11.33 11.76 -1.86
N ASN A 62 12.58 12.21 -2.00
CA ASN A 62 13.23 12.45 -3.30
C ASN A 62 13.14 11.28 -4.29
N ASN A 63 13.02 10.03 -3.81
CA ASN A 63 13.11 8.83 -4.64
C ASN A 63 11.86 7.92 -4.54
N HIS A 64 11.00 8.14 -3.53
CA HIS A 64 9.88 7.25 -3.24
C HIS A 64 8.83 7.93 -2.36
N ILE A 65 7.62 7.39 -2.39
CA ILE A 65 6.54 7.73 -1.45
C ILE A 65 6.60 6.70 -0.31
N LEU A 66 6.81 7.17 0.92
CA LEU A 66 6.67 6.36 2.12
C LEU A 66 5.21 6.42 2.58
N VAL A 67 4.50 5.31 2.51
CA VAL A 67 3.10 5.17 2.91
C VAL A 67 3.05 4.48 4.26
N LYS A 68 2.28 5.01 5.22
CA LYS A 68 1.99 4.33 6.49
C LYS A 68 0.53 3.95 6.57
N PHE A 69 0.27 2.78 7.12
CA PHE A 69 -1.05 2.21 7.25
C PHE A 69 -1.61 2.42 8.65
N THR A 70 -2.93 2.28 8.80
CA THR A 70 -3.57 2.18 10.11
C THR A 70 -3.09 0.91 10.83
N SER A 71 -2.97 1.00 12.16
CA SER A 71 -2.65 -0.16 13.00
C SER A 71 -3.78 -1.17 13.02
#